data_AF-A0A928JI05-F1
#
_entry.id   AF-A0A928JI05-F1
#
_cell.length_a   1.000
_cell.length_b   1.000
_cell.length_c   1.000
_cell.angle_alpha   90.00
_cell.angle_beta   90.00
_cell.angle_gamma   90.00
#
_symmetry.space_group_name_H-M   'P 1'
#
loop_
_entity.id
_entity.type
_entity.pdbx_description
1 polymer ?
#
loop_
_entity_poly.entity_id
_entity_poly.type
_entity_poly.pdbx_seq_one_letter_code
_entity_poly.pdbx_strand_id
1 'polypeptide(L)'
;MKKELGILFIGNSHTYFNDMPLMVKRRAEEEGIRCRVTMLSHGGWFLAQHANEPDVRFDILFGGYDYVVLQEHAHPFGPVEKFRDAANRLNALIREAGSKPVLYECWSMKAEPEVQALMNTVHRQIAEEIGALVAPVGERWWAYKESHPELELYWEDGAHASPAGSEFAAAQIWETIREDLALSEKEDPADN
;
A
#
# COMPACT_ATOMS: atom_id res chain seq x y z
N MET A 1 -19.98 -15.95 2.58
CA MET A 1 -18.76 -15.51 1.88
C MET A 1 -18.96 -14.11 1.33
N LYS A 2 -18.09 -13.14 1.68
CA LYS A 2 -18.09 -11.81 1.02
C LYS A 2 -17.90 -12.04 -0.49
N LYS A 3 -18.74 -11.41 -1.30
CA LYS A 3 -18.90 -11.73 -2.73
C LYS A 3 -17.86 -11.04 -3.64
N GLU A 4 -17.05 -10.15 -3.07
CA GLU A 4 -16.07 -9.29 -3.74
C GLU A 4 -15.07 -8.79 -2.70
N LEU A 5 -13.77 -8.87 -3.01
CA LEU A 5 -12.67 -8.35 -2.19
C LEU A 5 -12.62 -6.83 -2.32
N GLY A 6 -12.78 -6.09 -1.22
CA GLY A 6 -12.69 -4.64 -1.19
C GLY A 6 -11.33 -4.14 -0.70
N ILE A 7 -10.66 -3.30 -1.47
CA ILE A 7 -9.38 -2.67 -1.08
C ILE A 7 -9.51 -1.15 -1.19
N LEU A 8 -9.25 -0.44 -0.08
CA LEU A 8 -9.16 1.02 -0.06
C LEU A 8 -7.70 1.45 -0.06
N PHE A 9 -7.33 2.38 -0.93
CA PHE A 9 -6.01 2.99 -0.97
C PHE A 9 -6.08 4.43 -0.47
N ILE A 10 -5.24 4.78 0.50
CA ILE A 10 -5.10 6.14 1.04
C ILE A 10 -3.66 6.57 0.80
N GLY A 11 -3.47 7.66 0.05
CA GLY A 11 -2.12 8.09 -0.33
C GLY A 11 -2.07 9.31 -1.25
N ASN A 12 -1.03 9.37 -2.07
CA ASN A 12 -0.74 10.50 -2.95
C ASN A 12 -0.37 10.02 -4.36
N SER A 13 0.52 10.75 -5.04
CA SER A 13 0.94 10.45 -6.40
C SER A 13 1.58 9.07 -6.56
N HIS A 14 2.21 8.52 -5.52
CA HIS A 14 2.76 7.15 -5.54
C HIS A 14 1.66 6.08 -5.53
N THR A 15 0.41 6.48 -5.23
CA THR A 15 -0.78 5.66 -5.36
C THR A 15 -1.50 5.90 -6.69
N TYR A 16 -1.83 7.14 -7.06
CA TYR A 16 -2.69 7.35 -8.24
C TYR A 16 -1.96 7.32 -9.60
N PHE A 17 -0.62 7.45 -9.63
CA PHE A 17 0.09 7.41 -10.91
C PHE A 17 -0.12 6.07 -11.62
N ASN A 18 -0.39 6.17 -12.92
CA ASN A 18 -0.71 5.04 -13.80
C ASN A 18 -1.92 4.20 -13.35
N ASP A 19 -2.79 4.74 -12.48
CA ASP A 19 -3.91 4.01 -11.87
C ASP A 19 -3.44 2.70 -11.19
N MET A 20 -2.37 2.74 -10.40
CA MET A 20 -1.80 1.56 -9.72
C MET A 20 -2.84 0.72 -8.95
N PRO A 21 -3.83 1.30 -8.21
CA PRO A 21 -4.92 0.52 -7.61
C PRO A 21 -5.70 -0.35 -8.61
N LEU A 22 -5.93 0.14 -9.84
CA LEU A 22 -6.57 -0.64 -10.90
C LEU A 22 -5.68 -1.81 -11.36
N MET A 23 -4.35 -1.64 -11.36
CA MET A 23 -3.41 -2.74 -11.63
C MET A 23 -3.48 -3.81 -10.54
N VAL A 24 -3.58 -3.43 -9.26
CA VAL A 24 -3.81 -4.40 -8.16
C VAL A 24 -5.10 -5.16 -8.38
N LYS A 25 -6.19 -4.46 -8.72
CA LYS A 25 -7.47 -5.10 -9.05
C LYS A 25 -7.33 -6.14 -10.16
N ARG A 26 -6.64 -5.79 -11.27
CA ARG A 26 -6.46 -6.70 -12.41
C ARG A 26 -5.74 -7.99 -11.99
N ARG A 27 -4.71 -7.89 -11.14
CA ARG A 27 -3.99 -9.06 -10.63
C ARG A 27 -4.87 -9.99 -9.81
N ALA A 28 -5.70 -9.44 -8.94
CA ALA A 28 -6.70 -10.23 -8.22
C ALA A 28 -7.68 -10.92 -9.17
N GLU A 29 -8.16 -10.21 -10.19
CA GLU A 29 -9.11 -10.75 -11.19
C GLU A 29 -8.48 -11.81 -12.10
N GLU A 30 -7.19 -11.70 -12.44
CA GLU A 30 -6.41 -12.72 -13.16
C GLU A 30 -6.33 -14.04 -12.40
N GLU A 31 -6.38 -13.98 -11.06
CA GLU A 31 -6.45 -15.15 -10.17
C GLU A 31 -7.89 -15.59 -9.84
N GLY A 32 -8.89 -15.01 -10.51
CA GLY A 32 -10.30 -15.35 -10.33
C GLY A 32 -10.97 -14.73 -9.11
N ILE A 33 -10.31 -13.79 -8.43
CA ILE A 33 -10.85 -13.09 -7.26
C ILE A 33 -11.53 -11.79 -7.73
N ARG A 34 -12.86 -11.70 -7.56
CA ARG A 34 -13.58 -10.46 -7.83
C ARG A 34 -13.10 -9.38 -6.87
N CYS A 35 -12.66 -8.25 -7.42
CA CYS A 35 -12.05 -7.19 -6.62
C CYS A 35 -12.64 -5.81 -6.95
N ARG A 36 -12.90 -5.04 -5.90
CA ARG A 36 -13.21 -3.61 -5.96
C ARG A 36 -12.08 -2.85 -5.29
N VAL A 37 -11.60 -1.82 -5.98
CA VAL A 37 -10.63 -0.87 -5.45
C VAL A 37 -11.23 0.52 -5.39
N THR A 38 -10.92 1.24 -4.32
CA THR A 38 -11.20 2.68 -4.17
C THR A 38 -9.89 3.37 -3.83
N MET A 39 -9.67 4.59 -4.31
CA MET A 39 -8.56 5.43 -3.85
C MET A 39 -9.06 6.76 -3.32
N LEU A 40 -8.54 7.15 -2.16
CA LEU A 40 -8.62 8.49 -1.61
C LEU A 40 -7.20 9.05 -1.63
N SER A 41 -6.88 9.76 -2.72
CA SER A 41 -5.53 10.26 -2.93
C SER A 41 -5.47 11.73 -3.24
N HIS A 42 -4.43 12.39 -2.72
CA HIS A 42 -4.16 13.79 -3.00
C HIS A 42 -2.65 13.98 -3.24
N GLY A 43 -2.30 14.64 -4.35
CA GLY A 43 -0.90 14.91 -4.69
C GLY A 43 -0.18 15.66 -3.57
N GLY A 44 1.03 15.20 -3.22
CA GLY A 44 1.91 15.81 -2.23
C GLY A 44 1.45 15.70 -0.77
N TRP A 45 0.42 14.91 -0.47
CA TRP A 45 -0.07 14.79 0.90
C TRP A 45 0.70 13.74 1.70
N PHE A 46 0.92 14.08 2.97
CA PHE A 46 1.37 13.16 4.02
C PHE A 46 0.18 12.37 4.55
N LEU A 47 0.44 11.18 5.11
CA LEU A 47 -0.62 10.35 5.70
C LEU A 47 -1.37 11.09 6.83
N ALA A 48 -0.65 11.94 7.56
CA ALA A 48 -1.22 12.78 8.61
C ALA A 48 -2.30 13.75 8.13
N GLN A 49 -2.28 14.18 6.86
CA GLN A 49 -3.35 15.01 6.30
C GLN A 49 -4.61 14.17 6.09
N HIS A 50 -4.49 12.99 5.47
CA HIS A 50 -5.59 12.05 5.30
C HIS A 50 -6.23 11.65 6.63
N ALA A 51 -5.45 11.48 7.70
CA ALA A 51 -5.95 11.14 9.03
C ALA A 51 -6.91 12.20 9.64
N ASN A 52 -6.96 13.41 9.08
CA ASN A 52 -7.88 14.47 9.51
C ASN A 52 -9.10 14.63 8.60
N GLU A 53 -9.16 13.92 7.47
CA GLU A 53 -10.24 14.08 6.50
C GLU A 53 -11.49 13.28 6.90
N PRO A 54 -12.67 13.92 6.96
CA PRO A 54 -13.93 13.23 7.26
C PRO A 54 -14.25 12.11 6.25
N ASP A 55 -13.94 12.31 4.98
CA ASP A 55 -14.20 11.33 3.92
C ASP A 55 -13.35 10.07 4.11
N VAL A 56 -12.08 10.22 4.50
CA VAL A 56 -11.20 9.09 4.84
C VAL A 56 -11.78 8.28 5.99
N ARG A 57 -12.24 8.96 7.06
CA ARG A 57 -12.91 8.28 8.17
C ARG A 57 -14.18 7.56 7.71
N PHE A 58 -15.00 8.20 6.90
CA PHE A 58 -16.27 7.64 6.44
C PHE A 58 -16.05 6.41 5.56
N ASP A 59 -15.14 6.47 4.60
CA ASP A 59 -14.81 5.33 3.72
C ASP A 59 -14.25 4.16 4.51
N ILE A 60 -13.35 4.39 5.47
CA ILE A 60 -12.83 3.31 6.32
C ILE A 60 -13.97 2.61 7.08
N LEU A 61 -14.81 3.38 7.79
CA LEU A 61 -15.83 2.82 8.68
C LEU A 61 -17.02 2.19 7.95
N PHE A 62 -17.40 2.74 6.79
CA PHE A 62 -18.66 2.38 6.13
C PHE A 62 -18.50 1.87 4.70
N GLY A 63 -17.29 1.91 4.13
CA GLY A 63 -17.02 1.46 2.77
C GLY A 63 -16.91 -0.07 2.62
N GLY A 64 -16.92 -0.81 3.73
CA GLY A 64 -17.00 -2.29 3.73
C GLY A 64 -15.76 -3.00 3.17
N TYR A 65 -14.59 -2.35 3.25
CA TYR A 65 -13.33 -2.87 2.74
C TYR A 65 -12.78 -4.03 3.59
N ASP A 66 -12.03 -4.93 2.96
CA ASP A 66 -11.29 -6.01 3.61
C ASP A 66 -9.89 -5.53 3.99
N TYR A 67 -9.24 -4.78 3.09
CA TYR A 67 -7.92 -4.19 3.30
C TYR A 67 -7.94 -2.68 3.11
N VAL A 68 -7.17 -1.98 3.94
CA VAL A 68 -6.92 -0.54 3.79
C VAL A 68 -5.41 -0.34 3.67
N VAL A 69 -4.98 0.07 2.48
CA VAL A 69 -3.59 0.35 2.12
C VAL A 69 -3.28 1.80 2.46
N LEU A 70 -2.30 2.00 3.35
CA LEU A 70 -1.84 3.30 3.81
C LEU A 70 -0.48 3.61 3.20
N GLN A 71 -0.37 4.75 2.53
CA GLN A 71 0.87 5.23 1.94
C GLN A 71 1.30 6.56 2.56
N GLU A 72 2.51 6.59 3.10
CA GLU A 72 3.16 7.82 3.56
C GLU A 72 3.93 8.48 2.41
N HIS A 73 4.06 9.81 2.48
CA HIS A 73 4.87 10.61 1.58
C HIS A 73 6.33 10.11 1.52
N ALA A 74 6.80 9.81 0.31
CA ALA A 74 8.13 9.26 0.09
C ALA A 74 9.21 10.35 -0.11
N HIS A 75 8.85 11.50 -0.71
CA HIS A 75 9.81 12.40 -1.35
C HIS A 75 9.49 13.90 -1.13
N PRO A 76 9.85 14.50 0.03
CA PRO A 76 10.70 13.94 1.08
C PRO A 76 9.96 12.92 1.95
N PHE A 77 10.71 12.01 2.57
CA PHE A 77 10.11 11.05 3.49
C PHE A 77 9.54 11.77 4.71
N GLY A 78 8.32 11.42 5.10
CA GLY A 78 7.58 12.07 6.17
C GLY A 78 8.30 12.05 7.53
N PRO A 79 8.07 13.05 8.41
CA PRO A 79 8.54 12.99 9.79
C PRO A 79 7.98 11.74 10.48
N VAL A 80 8.87 10.89 10.98
CA VAL A 80 8.53 9.56 11.53
C VAL A 80 7.41 9.62 12.57
N GLU A 81 7.44 10.60 13.48
CA GLU A 81 6.40 10.77 14.51
C GLU A 81 5.02 11.11 13.92
N LYS A 82 4.97 11.91 12.85
CA LYS A 82 3.70 12.24 12.19
C LYS A 82 3.15 11.04 11.42
N PHE A 83 4.04 10.27 10.77
CA PHE A 83 3.65 9.03 10.11
C PHE A 83 3.10 8.03 11.15
N ARG A 84 3.83 7.82 12.25
CA ARG A 84 3.43 6.91 13.34
C ARG A 84 2.08 7.31 13.96
N ASP A 85 1.88 8.60 14.28
CA ASP A 85 0.59 9.09 14.82
C ASP A 85 -0.55 8.86 13.83
N ALA A 86 -0.35 9.24 12.56
CA ALA A 86 -1.36 9.06 11.53
C ALA A 86 -1.73 7.59 11.31
N ALA A 87 -0.72 6.71 11.23
CA ALA A 87 -0.91 5.28 11.06
C ALA A 87 -1.66 4.67 12.25
N ASN A 88 -1.36 5.06 13.49
CA ASN A 88 -2.08 4.61 14.68
C ASN A 88 -3.55 5.06 14.67
N ARG A 89 -3.80 6.34 14.37
CA ARG A 89 -5.17 6.91 14.31
C ARG A 89 -6.02 6.23 13.23
N LEU A 90 -5.45 6.01 12.05
CA LEU A 90 -6.14 5.33 10.95
C LEU A 90 -6.33 3.84 11.27
N ASN A 91 -5.33 3.18 11.86
CA ASN A 91 -5.45 1.77 12.28
C ASN A 91 -6.61 1.57 13.26
N ALA A 92 -6.82 2.48 14.22
CA ALA A 92 -7.96 2.37 15.13
C ALA A 92 -9.30 2.30 14.38
N LEU A 93 -9.50 3.15 13.36
CA LEU A 93 -10.69 3.14 12.51
C LEU A 93 -10.77 1.87 11.65
N ILE A 94 -9.64 1.44 11.08
CA ILE A 94 -9.55 0.24 10.23
C ILE A 94 -9.96 -0.99 11.03
N ARG A 95 -9.48 -1.13 12.27
CA ARG A 95 -9.84 -2.24 13.16
C ARG A 95 -11.28 -2.16 13.63
N GLU A 96 -11.79 -0.96 13.92
CA GLU A 96 -13.20 -0.74 14.24
C GLU A 96 -14.12 -1.22 13.10
N ALA A 97 -13.73 -0.99 11.85
CA ALA A 97 -14.44 -1.45 10.66
C ALA A 97 -14.29 -2.95 10.36
N GLY A 98 -13.43 -3.67 11.10
CA GLY A 98 -13.10 -5.08 10.84
C GLY A 98 -12.19 -5.30 9.63
N SER A 99 -11.53 -4.25 9.13
CA SER A 99 -10.58 -4.32 8.02
C SER A 99 -9.16 -4.62 8.52
N LYS A 100 -8.27 -5.03 7.60
CA LYS A 100 -6.84 -5.24 7.84
C LYS A 100 -6.02 -4.05 7.28
N PRO A 101 -5.13 -3.43 8.07
CA PRO A 101 -4.23 -2.39 7.58
C PRO A 101 -3.05 -3.00 6.79
N VAL A 102 -2.66 -2.34 5.70
CA VAL A 102 -1.47 -2.64 4.90
C VAL A 102 -0.65 -1.37 4.76
N LEU A 103 0.61 -1.36 5.17
CA LEU A 103 1.53 -0.26 4.89
C LEU A 103 2.19 -0.48 3.54
N TYR A 104 1.99 0.47 2.62
CA TYR A 104 2.65 0.51 1.33
C TYR A 104 4.01 1.22 1.47
N GLU A 105 5.06 0.42 1.61
CA GLU A 105 6.45 0.86 1.70
C GLU A 105 6.97 1.21 0.29
N CYS A 106 6.95 2.51 -0.04
CA CYS A 106 7.37 3.04 -1.34
C CYS A 106 8.89 3.01 -1.53
N TRP A 107 9.36 3.34 -2.73
CA TRP A 107 10.79 3.45 -3.05
C TRP A 107 11.38 4.83 -2.69
N SER A 108 12.72 4.91 -2.59
CA SER A 108 13.49 6.15 -2.49
C SER A 108 13.66 6.84 -3.85
N MET A 109 14.02 8.13 -3.90
CA MET A 109 14.32 8.77 -5.19
C MET A 109 15.50 8.08 -5.88
N LYS A 110 15.52 8.08 -7.22
CA LYS A 110 16.62 7.51 -8.01
C LYS A 110 17.99 8.11 -7.67
N ALA A 111 18.02 9.38 -7.25
CA ALA A 111 19.22 10.10 -6.86
C ALA A 111 19.62 9.89 -5.38
N GLU A 112 18.75 9.27 -4.57
CA GLU A 112 18.91 9.11 -3.12
C GLU A 112 18.65 7.66 -2.69
N PRO A 113 19.34 6.65 -3.27
CA PRO A 113 19.16 5.23 -2.94
C PRO A 113 19.35 4.93 -1.44
N GLU A 114 20.19 5.69 -0.75
CA GLU A 114 20.51 5.52 0.67
C GLU A 114 19.31 5.76 1.60
N VAL A 115 18.29 6.52 1.15
CA VAL A 115 17.09 6.81 1.95
C VAL A 115 16.22 5.56 2.12
N GLN A 116 16.33 4.58 1.22
CA GLN A 116 15.50 3.37 1.24
C GLN A 116 15.63 2.60 2.57
N ALA A 117 16.84 2.48 3.12
CA ALA A 117 17.06 1.73 4.36
C ALA A 117 16.28 2.32 5.54
N LEU A 118 16.18 3.66 5.61
CA LEU A 118 15.39 4.36 6.61
C LEU A 118 13.89 4.09 6.40
N MET A 119 13.41 4.20 5.15
CA MET A 119 12.01 3.94 4.81
C MET A 119 11.60 2.52 5.20
N ASN A 120 12.39 1.50 4.84
CA ASN A 120 12.12 0.11 5.20
C ASN A 120 12.02 -0.08 6.72
N THR A 121 12.98 0.48 7.46
CA THR A 121 13.05 0.36 8.92
C THR A 121 11.81 0.98 9.57
N VAL A 122 11.45 2.19 9.17
CA VAL A 122 10.31 2.93 9.75
C VAL A 122 8.98 2.23 9.44
N HIS A 123 8.76 1.79 8.20
CA HIS A 123 7.54 1.07 7.84
C HIS A 123 7.41 -0.25 8.62
N ARG A 124 8.48 -1.03 8.75
CA ARG A 124 8.46 -2.29 9.52
C ARG A 124 8.18 -2.06 11.01
N GLN A 125 8.80 -1.04 11.62
CA GLN A 125 8.55 -0.70 13.02
C GLN A 125 7.11 -0.26 13.27
N ILE A 126 6.56 0.61 12.41
CA ILE A 126 5.17 1.06 12.56
C ILE A 126 4.20 -0.10 12.27
N ALA A 127 4.48 -0.94 11.28
CA ALA A 127 3.66 -2.11 10.99
C ALA A 127 3.60 -3.09 12.16
N GLU A 128 4.74 -3.36 12.81
CA GLU A 128 4.79 -4.19 14.02
C GLU A 128 3.96 -3.58 15.15
N GLU A 129 4.07 -2.26 15.37
CA GLU A 129 3.30 -1.53 16.39
C GLU A 129 1.78 -1.62 16.19
N ILE A 130 1.31 -1.48 14.94
CA ILE A 130 -0.14 -1.45 14.63
C ILE A 130 -0.70 -2.81 14.17
N GLY A 131 0.15 -3.83 14.08
CA GLY A 131 -0.17 -5.16 13.55
C GLY A 131 -0.54 -5.16 12.07
N ALA A 132 0.06 -4.29 11.26
CA ALA A 132 -0.20 -4.20 9.82
C ALA A 132 0.67 -5.14 8.99
N LEU A 133 0.15 -5.48 7.81
CA LEU A 133 0.97 -6.06 6.75
C LEU A 133 1.89 -4.97 6.18
N VAL A 134 3.03 -5.36 5.63
CA VAL A 134 3.91 -4.47 4.87
C VAL A 134 3.96 -4.97 3.44
N ALA A 135 3.57 -4.11 2.48
CA ALA A 135 3.82 -4.32 1.06
C ALA A 135 5.21 -3.74 0.72
N PRO A 136 6.24 -4.59 0.53
CA PRO A 136 7.64 -4.17 0.55
C PRO A 136 8.11 -3.72 -0.84
N VAL A 137 7.46 -2.70 -1.40
CA VAL A 137 7.74 -2.26 -2.78
C VAL A 137 9.14 -1.69 -2.89
N GLY A 138 9.50 -0.72 -2.04
CA GLY A 138 10.82 -0.09 -2.08
C GLY A 138 11.95 -1.04 -1.70
N GLU A 139 11.74 -1.95 -0.75
CA GLU A 139 12.71 -3.00 -0.42
C GLU A 139 13.05 -3.89 -1.63
N ARG A 140 12.06 -4.20 -2.48
CA ARG A 140 12.26 -5.04 -3.67
C ARG A 140 12.60 -4.23 -4.93
N TRP A 141 12.32 -2.93 -4.95
CA TRP A 141 12.46 -2.03 -6.11
C TRP A 141 13.87 -2.02 -6.69
N TRP A 142 14.88 -1.80 -5.83
CA TRP A 142 16.26 -1.65 -6.26
C TRP A 142 16.85 -2.94 -6.82
N ALA A 143 16.60 -4.07 -6.16
CA ALA A 143 17.02 -5.38 -6.65
C ALA A 143 16.35 -5.74 -7.99
N TYR A 144 15.07 -5.39 -8.15
CA TYR A 144 14.36 -5.59 -9.41
C TYR A 144 14.95 -4.73 -10.53
N LYS A 145 15.20 -3.44 -10.26
CA LYS A 145 15.84 -2.52 -11.21
C LYS A 145 17.25 -2.97 -11.63
N GLU A 146 18.04 -3.50 -10.70
CA GLU A 146 19.39 -3.99 -11.00
C GLU A 146 19.37 -5.26 -11.87
N SER A 147 18.42 -6.17 -11.60
CA SER A 147 18.27 -7.43 -12.35
C SER A 147 17.57 -7.27 -13.70
N HIS A 148 16.84 -6.18 -13.92
CA HIS A 148 16.10 -5.88 -15.15
C HIS A 148 16.48 -4.49 -15.70
N PRO A 149 17.75 -4.26 -16.10
CA PRO A 149 18.22 -2.95 -16.55
C PRO A 149 17.53 -2.44 -17.84
N GLU A 150 16.85 -3.32 -18.58
CA GLU A 150 16.02 -2.99 -19.73
C GLU A 150 14.68 -2.35 -19.36
N LEU A 151 14.24 -2.47 -18.11
CA LEU A 151 13.02 -1.87 -17.58
C LEU A 151 13.36 -0.60 -16.80
N GLU A 152 12.85 0.54 -17.26
CA GLU A 152 12.88 1.76 -16.47
C GLU A 152 11.69 1.79 -15.52
N LEU A 153 11.93 1.69 -14.22
CA LEU A 153 10.89 1.73 -13.19
C LEU A 153 10.51 3.17 -12.79
N TYR A 154 11.41 4.14 -12.99
CA TYR A 154 11.15 5.53 -12.66
C TYR A 154 10.55 6.28 -13.84
N TRP A 155 9.71 7.26 -13.56
CA TRP A 155 9.39 8.31 -14.51
C TRP A 155 10.62 9.21 -14.75
N GLU A 156 10.53 10.11 -15.71
CA GLU A 156 11.63 11.01 -16.11
C GLU A 156 12.14 11.89 -14.96
N ASP A 157 11.32 12.13 -13.93
CA ASP A 157 11.69 12.91 -12.76
C ASP A 157 12.52 12.14 -11.71
N GLY A 158 12.70 10.83 -11.88
CA GLY A 158 13.45 9.99 -10.95
C GLY A 158 12.78 9.81 -9.58
N ALA A 159 11.50 10.17 -9.45
CA ALA A 159 10.74 10.09 -8.20
C ALA A 159 9.46 9.25 -8.38
N HIS A 160 8.64 9.56 -9.39
CA HIS A 160 7.42 8.80 -9.65
C HIS A 160 7.71 7.47 -10.36
N ALA A 161 6.75 6.54 -10.30
CA ALA A 161 6.82 5.30 -11.05
C ALA A 161 6.52 5.55 -12.53
N SER A 162 7.29 4.90 -13.40
CA SER A 162 6.87 4.63 -14.78
C SER A 162 5.69 3.64 -14.77
N PRO A 163 5.03 3.40 -15.92
CA PRO A 163 4.04 2.33 -16.02
C PRO A 163 4.58 0.96 -15.58
N ALA A 164 5.84 0.64 -15.90
CA ALA A 164 6.48 -0.61 -15.45
C ALA A 164 6.73 -0.61 -13.93
N GLY A 165 7.10 0.53 -13.37
CA GLY A 165 7.22 0.71 -11.91
C GLY A 165 5.89 0.53 -11.17
N SER A 166 4.79 1.07 -11.72
CA SER A 166 3.46 0.91 -11.13
C SER A 166 2.98 -0.54 -11.21
N GLU A 167 3.26 -1.25 -12.31
CA GLU A 167 2.98 -2.69 -12.42
C GLU A 167 3.75 -3.51 -11.38
N PHE A 168 5.03 -3.18 -11.18
CA PHE A 168 5.85 -3.80 -10.14
C PHE A 168 5.29 -3.52 -8.74
N ALA A 169 4.95 -2.27 -8.42
CA ALA A 169 4.36 -1.90 -7.14
C ALA A 169 3.03 -2.63 -6.89
N ALA A 170 2.15 -2.65 -7.89
CA ALA A 170 0.90 -3.38 -7.83
C ALA A 170 1.11 -4.89 -7.58
N ALA A 171 2.11 -5.49 -8.21
CA ALA A 171 2.44 -6.90 -7.99
C ALA A 171 2.86 -7.18 -6.53
N GLN A 172 3.69 -6.33 -5.92
CA GLN A 172 4.11 -6.56 -4.53
C GLN A 172 2.95 -6.34 -3.55
N ILE A 173 2.11 -5.31 -3.77
CA ILE A 173 0.94 -5.06 -2.93
C ILE A 173 -0.05 -6.21 -3.02
N TRP A 174 -0.32 -6.70 -4.23
CA TRP A 174 -1.21 -7.84 -4.43
C TRP A 174 -0.64 -9.10 -3.78
N GLU A 175 0.65 -9.40 -3.97
CA GLU A 175 1.29 -10.57 -3.37
C GLU A 175 1.15 -10.58 -1.84
N THR A 176 1.37 -9.43 -1.18
CA THR A 176 1.17 -9.30 0.27
C THR A 176 -0.26 -9.61 0.71
N ILE A 177 -1.26 -9.14 -0.03
CA ILE A 177 -2.68 -9.40 0.27
C ILE A 177 -3.01 -10.88 0.02
N ARG A 178 -2.54 -11.43 -1.10
CA ARG A 178 -2.76 -12.83 -1.51
C ARG A 178 -2.19 -13.81 -0.49
N GLU A 179 -0.98 -13.56 0.02
CA GLU A 179 -0.35 -14.39 1.05
C GLU A 179 -1.19 -14.41 2.35
N ASP A 180 -1.69 -13.26 2.79
CA ASP A 180 -2.55 -13.17 3.99
C ASP A 180 -3.92 -13.85 3.80
N LEU A 181 -4.51 -13.74 2.62
CA LEU A 181 -5.73 -14.48 2.26
C LEU A 181 -5.49 -15.99 2.34
N ALA A 182 -4.40 -16.49 1.75
CA ALA A 182 -4.06 -17.91 1.75
C ALA A 182 -3.72 -18.47 3.15
N LEU A 183 -3.23 -17.63 4.07
CA LEU A 183 -3.05 -17.99 5.48
C LEU A 183 -4.39 -18.09 6.21
N SER A 184 -5.29 -17.12 5.97
CA SER A 184 -6.62 -17.09 6.58
C SER A 184 -7.47 -18.30 6.20
N GLU A 185 -7.36 -18.80 4.95
CA GLU A 185 -8.05 -20.02 4.50
C GLU A 185 -7.53 -21.31 5.15
N LYS A 186 -6.26 -21.35 5.56
CA LYS A 186 -5.67 -22.53 6.24
C LYS A 186 -6.05 -22.61 7.71
N GLU A 187 -6.32 -21.46 8.34
CA GLU A 187 -6.69 -21.37 9.76
C GLU A 187 -8.17 -21.66 10.01
N ASP A 188 -9.01 -21.63 8.96
CA ASP A 188 -10.43 -21.98 9.02
C ASP A 188 -10.75 -23.24 8.18
N PRO A 189 -10.36 -24.45 8.63
CA PRO A 189 -10.58 -25.71 7.89
C PRO A 189 -12.04 -26.18 7.86
N ALA A 190 -13.02 -25.30 8.11
CA ALA A 190 -14.44 -25.66 8.16
C ALA A 190 -15.11 -25.73 6.78
N ASP A 191 -14.75 -26.74 5.99
CA ASP A 191 -15.67 -27.63 5.22
C ASP A 191 -14.85 -28.52 4.27
N ASN A 192 -14.55 -29.74 4.71
CA ASN A 192 -14.24 -30.90 3.85
C ASN A 192 -14.78 -32.16 4.53
#